data_AF-A0A968WKH4-F1
#
_entry.id   AF-A0A968WKH4-F1
#
_cell.length_a   1.000
_cell.length_b   1.000
_cell.length_c   1.000
_cell.angle_alpha   90.00
_cell.angle_beta   90.00
_cell.angle_gamma   90.00
#
_symmetry.space_group_name_H-M   'P 1'
#
loop_
_entity.id
_entity.type
_entity.pdbx_description
1 polymer ?
#
loop_
_entity_poly.entity_id
_entity_poly.type
_entity_poly.pdbx_seq_one_letter_code
_entity_poly.pdbx_strand_id
1 'polypeptide(L)'
;MSHAIWERNSETTDSLVLLSSQAKIKRSPLADYAGINARGLSAMKLKDDDRLFWAGTVRVTQQIAIATSTGRILRMPADEEQIPTLGRAAMGDRALRLRQTETLVAAMTLDLGKNPDTEIVLVTAQGMAKRIGADSLRLAPRGSIGSQTMTFRNKQDYLVAAAAIAPHHTQIALLVGRSSGDPQPRILQIPVTELPLQPCNSPGQFIVELSGAEIIMHLELL
;
A
#
# COMPACT_ATOMS: atom_id res chain seq x y z
N MET A 1 -9.00 22.82 -3.93
CA MET A 1 -8.79 22.90 -5.39
C MET A 1 -7.31 23.14 -5.65
N SER A 2 -6.48 22.09 -5.60
CA SER A 2 -5.04 22.17 -5.86
C SER A 2 -4.81 22.06 -7.37
N HIS A 3 -4.41 23.16 -7.99
CA HIS A 3 -3.87 23.16 -9.35
C HIS A 3 -2.45 22.59 -9.32
N ALA A 4 -2.29 21.31 -9.67
CA ALA A 4 -0.99 20.79 -10.05
C ALA A 4 -0.79 21.13 -11.54
N ILE A 5 -0.04 22.19 -11.81
CA ILE A 5 0.48 22.49 -13.15
C ILE A 5 1.73 21.62 -13.32
N TRP A 6 1.63 20.59 -14.18
CA TRP A 6 2.75 19.72 -14.52
C TRP A 6 3.59 20.40 -15.62
N GLU A 7 4.72 20.98 -15.24
CA GLU A 7 5.68 21.51 -16.21
C GLU A 7 6.44 20.38 -16.92
N ARG A 8 6.69 20.60 -18.22
CA ARG A 8 7.43 19.70 -19.10
C ARG A 8 8.87 19.60 -18.61
N ASN A 9 9.23 18.44 -18.07
CA ASN A 9 10.64 18.07 -17.98
C ASN A 9 10.84 16.73 -18.67
N SER A 10 11.35 16.76 -19.90
CA SER A 10 11.57 15.59 -20.77
C SER A 10 12.70 14.67 -20.29
N GLU A 11 13.30 14.96 -19.14
CA GLU A 11 14.37 14.17 -18.50
C GLU A 11 13.89 13.35 -17.30
N THR A 12 12.61 13.38 -16.93
CA THR A 12 12.14 12.62 -15.76
C THR A 12 12.10 11.13 -16.08
N THR A 13 12.98 10.35 -15.44
CA THR A 13 12.93 8.86 -15.38
C THR A 13 11.75 8.32 -14.54
N ASP A 14 10.85 9.22 -14.15
CA ASP A 14 9.66 8.92 -13.38
C ASP A 14 8.64 8.20 -14.27
N SER A 15 8.11 7.12 -13.73
CA SER A 15 7.06 6.31 -14.34
C SER A 15 5.83 6.31 -13.45
N LEU A 16 4.65 6.23 -14.06
CA LEU A 16 3.43 5.92 -13.34
C LEU A 16 3.30 4.39 -13.20
N VAL A 17 3.20 3.91 -11.97
CA VAL A 17 2.81 2.53 -11.67
C VAL A 17 1.34 2.50 -11.30
N LEU A 18 0.63 1.54 -11.86
CA LEU A 18 -0.77 1.26 -11.62
C LEU A 18 -0.90 -0.17 -11.12
N LEU A 19 -1.69 -0.36 -10.07
CA LEU A 19 -2.00 -1.65 -9.47
C LEU A 19 -3.52 -1.81 -9.39
N SER A 20 -4.03 -2.92 -9.91
CA SER A 20 -5.44 -3.27 -9.83
C SER A 20 -5.77 -4.12 -8.61
N SER A 21 -7.06 -4.21 -8.28
CA SER A 21 -7.55 -5.01 -7.16
C SER A 21 -7.31 -6.51 -7.32
N GLN A 22 -7.23 -7.00 -8.57
CA GLN A 22 -6.84 -8.37 -8.91
C GLN A 22 -5.31 -8.56 -8.97
N ALA A 23 -4.56 -7.65 -8.34
CA ALA A 23 -3.09 -7.65 -8.27
C ALA A 23 -2.40 -7.65 -9.64
N LYS A 24 -2.97 -6.95 -10.64
CA LYS A 24 -2.25 -6.64 -11.88
C LYS A 24 -1.47 -5.35 -11.71
N ILE A 25 -0.18 -5.37 -12.02
CA ILE A 25 0.69 -4.20 -11.96
C ILE A 25 1.20 -3.84 -13.36
N LYS A 26 1.30 -2.53 -13.59
CA LYS A 26 1.88 -1.98 -14.80
C LYS A 26 2.72 -0.76 -14.45
N ARG A 27 3.82 -0.57 -15.18
CA ARG A 27 4.57 0.68 -15.22
C ARG A 27 4.51 1.27 -16.63
N SER A 28 4.37 2.58 -16.72
CA SER A 28 4.35 3.33 -17.98
C SER A 28 5.05 4.67 -17.77
N PRO A 29 5.74 5.24 -18.78
CA PRO A 29 6.39 6.52 -18.64
C PRO A 29 5.38 7.61 -18.27
N LEU A 30 5.75 8.54 -17.39
CA LEU A 30 4.83 9.62 -17.01
C LEU A 30 4.49 10.53 -18.20
N ALA A 31 5.41 10.64 -19.17
CA ALA A 31 5.22 11.38 -20.42
C ALA A 31 4.02 10.89 -21.26
N ASP A 32 3.63 9.61 -21.16
CA ASP A 32 2.47 9.06 -21.87
C ASP A 32 1.14 9.70 -21.42
N TYR A 33 1.14 10.34 -20.25
CA TYR A 33 0.00 10.99 -19.62
C TYR A 33 -0.03 12.51 -19.85
N ALA A 34 0.90 13.05 -20.63
CA ALA A 34 0.86 14.44 -21.04
C ALA A 34 -0.41 14.74 -21.85
N GLY A 35 -0.94 15.96 -21.71
CA GLY A 35 -2.09 16.41 -22.49
C GLY A 35 -3.43 15.78 -22.11
N ILE A 36 -3.61 15.35 -20.86
CA ILE A 36 -4.94 15.03 -20.30
C ILE A 36 -5.88 16.22 -20.56
N ASN A 37 -7.04 15.93 -21.14
CA ASN A 37 -8.10 16.89 -21.35
C ASN A 37 -9.33 16.51 -20.50
N ALA A 38 -10.40 17.29 -20.58
CA ALA A 38 -11.62 17.09 -19.80
C ALA A 38 -12.32 15.72 -20.00
N ARG A 39 -12.06 15.02 -21.11
CA ARG A 39 -12.58 13.66 -21.34
C ARG A 39 -11.77 12.57 -20.61
N GLY A 40 -10.68 12.96 -19.95
CA GLY A 40 -9.75 12.03 -19.33
C GLY A 40 -8.92 11.26 -20.34
N LEU A 41 -8.21 10.25 -19.84
CA LEU A 41 -7.45 9.32 -20.66
C LEU A 41 -7.56 7.90 -20.12
N SER A 42 -7.33 6.91 -20.98
CA SER A 42 -7.17 5.51 -20.52
C SER A 42 -5.74 5.28 -20.04
N ALA A 43 -5.61 4.86 -18.79
CA ALA A 43 -4.35 4.62 -18.09
C ALA A 43 -4.02 3.14 -17.93
N MET A 44 -5.03 2.28 -17.83
CA MET A 44 -4.90 0.82 -17.70
C MET A 44 -6.20 0.17 -18.17
N LYS A 45 -6.09 -0.92 -18.93
CA LYS A 45 -7.27 -1.74 -19.25
C LYS A 45 -7.57 -2.66 -18.08
N LEU A 46 -8.82 -2.65 -17.61
CA LEU A 46 -9.31 -3.49 -16.53
C LEU A 46 -10.38 -4.46 -17.07
N LYS A 47 -10.56 -5.59 -16.39
CA LYS A 47 -11.71 -6.47 -16.61
C LYS A 47 -12.90 -5.96 -15.82
N ASP A 48 -14.11 -6.43 -16.13
CA ASP A 48 -15.35 -5.96 -15.51
C ASP A 48 -15.41 -6.18 -13.99
N ASP A 49 -14.70 -7.19 -13.48
CA ASP A 49 -14.59 -7.54 -12.05
C ASP A 49 -13.30 -7.01 -11.38
N ASP A 50 -12.59 -6.10 -12.07
CA ASP A 50 -11.36 -5.48 -11.58
C ASP A 50 -11.51 -3.97 -11.52
N ARG A 51 -10.82 -3.35 -10.56
CA ARG A 51 -10.77 -1.91 -10.36
C ARG A 51 -9.34 -1.46 -10.11
N LEU A 52 -9.05 -0.20 -10.44
CA LEU A 52 -7.79 0.39 -10.01
C LEU A 52 -7.76 0.44 -8.48
N PHE A 53 -6.72 -0.13 -7.89
CA PHE A 53 -6.51 -0.18 -6.45
C PHE A 53 -5.53 0.89 -5.99
N TRP A 54 -4.44 1.08 -6.72
CA TRP A 54 -3.41 2.06 -6.38
C TRP A 54 -2.73 2.61 -7.62
N ALA A 55 -2.30 3.87 -7.53
CA ALA A 55 -1.49 4.53 -8.53
C ALA A 55 -0.41 5.35 -7.81
N GLY A 56 0.82 5.32 -8.33
CA GLY A 56 1.91 6.11 -7.76
C GLY A 56 3.06 6.29 -8.73
N THR A 57 3.75 7.42 -8.59
CA THR A 57 4.97 7.70 -9.35
C THR A 57 6.13 6.93 -8.74
N VAL A 58 6.94 6.31 -9.60
CA VAL A 58 8.12 5.53 -9.20
C VAL A 58 9.29 5.81 -10.12
N ARG A 59 10.51 5.72 -9.59
CA ARG A 59 11.75 5.59 -10.38
C ARG A 59 12.24 4.15 -10.40
N VAL A 60 13.00 3.81 -11.43
CA VAL A 60 13.58 2.46 -11.57
C VAL A 60 14.51 2.05 -10.42
N THR A 61 15.04 3.03 -9.68
CA THR A 61 15.89 2.80 -8.48
C THR A 61 15.09 2.55 -7.20
N GLN A 62 13.77 2.75 -7.24
CA GLN A 62 12.88 2.57 -6.10
C GLN A 62 12.27 1.17 -6.12
N GLN A 63 11.53 0.85 -5.07
CA GLN A 63 10.89 -0.43 -4.86
C GLN A 63 9.41 -0.22 -4.60
N ILE A 64 8.60 -1.25 -4.85
CA ILE A 64 7.19 -1.27 -4.51
C ILE A 64 6.96 -2.33 -3.43
N ALA A 65 6.19 -1.96 -2.41
CA ALA A 65 5.63 -2.91 -1.44
C ALA A 65 4.11 -2.99 -1.59
N ILE A 66 3.57 -4.21 -1.57
CA ILE A 66 2.14 -4.49 -1.70
C ILE A 66 1.70 -5.41 -0.56
N ALA A 67 0.75 -4.96 0.25
CA ALA A 67 0.25 -5.67 1.42
C ALA A 67 -1.11 -6.32 1.16
N THR A 68 -1.33 -7.51 1.74
CA THR A 68 -2.60 -8.24 1.68
C THR A 68 -3.31 -8.29 3.03
N SER A 69 -4.62 -8.59 3.00
CA SER A 69 -5.46 -8.74 4.20
C SER A 69 -4.97 -9.82 5.17
N THR A 70 -4.23 -10.82 4.68
CA THR A 70 -3.63 -11.88 5.49
C THR A 70 -2.27 -11.50 6.07
N GLY A 71 -1.89 -10.22 6.07
CA GLY A 71 -0.67 -9.74 6.70
C GLY A 71 0.60 -10.09 5.93
N ARG A 72 0.49 -10.41 4.64
CA ARG A 72 1.63 -10.67 3.76
C ARG A 72 2.01 -9.40 3.02
N ILE A 73 3.30 -9.22 2.78
CA ILE A 73 3.81 -8.10 1.98
C ILE A 73 4.77 -8.63 0.92
N LEU A 74 4.50 -8.31 -0.35
CA LEU A 74 5.46 -8.43 -1.43
C LEU A 74 6.26 -7.14 -1.51
N ARG A 75 7.59 -7.23 -1.47
CA ARG A 75 8.49 -6.12 -1.79
C ARG A 75 9.32 -6.52 -3.00
N MET A 76 9.33 -5.69 -4.03
CA MET A 76 10.09 -5.94 -5.26
C MET A 76 10.69 -4.63 -5.81
N PRO A 77 11.84 -4.71 -6.49
CA PRO A 77 12.34 -3.60 -7.31
C PRO A 77 11.28 -3.11 -8.31
N ALA A 78 11.31 -1.81 -8.62
CA ALA A 78 10.47 -1.21 -9.65
C ALA A 78 11.19 -1.11 -10.99
N ASP A 79 12.17 -1.98 -11.25
CA ASP A 79 13.01 -2.00 -12.45
C ASP A 79 12.32 -2.67 -13.65
N GLU A 80 13.01 -2.69 -14.80
CA GLU A 80 12.49 -3.30 -16.05
C GLU A 80 12.30 -4.82 -15.93
N GLU A 81 13.11 -5.50 -15.11
CA GLU A 81 13.00 -6.94 -14.92
C GLU A 81 11.72 -7.29 -14.17
N GLN A 82 11.37 -6.54 -13.12
CA GLN A 82 10.24 -6.81 -12.23
C GLN A 82 8.94 -6.14 -12.68
N ILE A 83 9.00 -4.95 -13.28
CA ILE A 83 7.83 -4.24 -13.82
C ILE A 83 8.19 -3.60 -15.17
N PRO A 84 8.06 -4.36 -16.28
CA PRO A 84 8.40 -3.86 -17.61
C PRO A 84 7.59 -2.62 -17.97
N THR A 85 8.18 -1.77 -18.80
CA THR A 85 7.53 -0.57 -19.32
C THR A 85 6.51 -0.97 -20.37
N LEU A 86 5.23 -0.65 -20.13
CA LEU A 86 4.13 -0.98 -21.02
C LEU A 86 3.36 0.28 -21.41
N GLY A 87 2.71 0.22 -22.58
CA GLY A 87 1.85 1.32 -23.04
C GLY A 87 0.58 1.50 -22.20
N ARG A 88 -0.07 2.65 -22.36
CA ARG A 88 -1.29 3.04 -21.63
C ARG A 88 -2.45 2.06 -21.75
N ALA A 89 -2.66 1.44 -22.91
CA ALA A 89 -3.75 0.49 -23.12
C ALA A 89 -3.48 -0.92 -22.55
N ALA A 90 -2.26 -1.20 -22.08
CA ALA A 90 -1.92 -2.51 -21.53
C ALA A 90 -2.62 -2.76 -20.18
N MET A 91 -2.96 -4.04 -19.95
CA MET A 91 -3.57 -4.52 -18.70
C MET A 91 -2.56 -4.73 -17.58
N GLY A 92 -1.27 -4.89 -17.89
CA GLY A 92 -0.25 -5.23 -16.90
C GLY A 92 -0.18 -6.73 -16.55
N ASP A 93 0.87 -7.06 -15.80
CA ASP A 93 1.20 -8.42 -15.39
C ASP A 93 0.82 -8.68 -13.94
N ARG A 94 0.85 -9.94 -13.52
CA ARG A 94 0.52 -10.28 -12.13
C ARG A 94 1.65 -9.85 -11.18
N ALA A 95 1.33 -8.93 -10.28
CA ALA A 95 2.22 -8.39 -9.27
C ALA A 95 2.47 -9.41 -8.15
N LEU A 96 1.39 -9.94 -7.57
CA LEU A 96 1.43 -10.98 -6.55
C LEU A 96 0.39 -12.06 -6.83
N ARG A 97 0.61 -13.26 -6.28
CA ARG A 97 -0.42 -14.29 -6.22
C ARG A 97 -1.26 -14.10 -4.96
N LEU A 98 -2.47 -13.61 -5.11
CA LEU A 98 -3.47 -13.64 -4.05
C LEU A 98 -3.88 -15.09 -3.79
N ARG A 99 -3.90 -15.50 -2.52
CA ARG A 99 -4.52 -16.75 -2.10
C ARG A 99 -6.04 -16.60 -2.07
N GLN A 100 -6.74 -17.72 -1.91
CA GLN A 100 -8.19 -17.70 -1.73
C GLN A 100 -8.54 -16.77 -0.56
N THR A 101 -9.56 -15.91 -0.78
CA THR A 101 -10.05 -14.89 0.16
C THR A 101 -9.07 -13.76 0.54
N GLU A 102 -7.87 -13.70 -0.06
CA GLU A 102 -6.97 -12.55 0.12
C GLU A 102 -7.40 -11.36 -0.74
N THR A 103 -7.29 -10.17 -0.18
CA THR A 103 -7.46 -8.90 -0.89
C THR A 103 -6.25 -8.01 -0.68
N LEU A 104 -6.07 -7.02 -1.54
CA LEU A 104 -5.06 -5.98 -1.36
C LEU A 104 -5.51 -4.99 -0.29
N VAL A 105 -4.57 -4.61 0.57
CA VAL A 105 -4.79 -3.67 1.68
C VAL A 105 -4.06 -2.36 1.45
N ALA A 106 -2.82 -2.44 0.94
CA ALA A 106 -2.04 -1.25 0.63
C ALA A 106 -1.03 -1.51 -0.47
N ALA A 107 -0.60 -0.44 -1.12
CA ALA A 107 0.61 -0.41 -1.91
C ALA A 107 1.36 0.90 -1.65
N MET A 108 2.69 0.85 -1.70
CA MET A 108 3.56 1.98 -1.38
C MET A 108 4.86 1.91 -2.15
N THR A 109 5.39 3.08 -2.49
CA THR A 109 6.73 3.24 -3.06
C THR A 109 7.75 3.39 -1.94
N LEU A 110 8.88 2.69 -2.05
CA LEU A 110 9.98 2.71 -1.09
C LEU A 110 11.25 3.20 -1.79
N ASP A 111 11.82 4.31 -1.32
CA ASP A 111 13.12 4.84 -1.78
C ASP A 111 14.19 4.57 -0.72
N LEU A 112 14.53 3.29 -0.51
CA LEU A 112 15.46 2.90 0.56
C LEU A 112 16.92 3.28 0.27
N GLY A 113 17.24 3.68 -0.96
CA GLY A 113 18.54 4.28 -1.27
C GLY A 113 18.68 5.69 -0.67
N LYS A 114 17.57 6.44 -0.58
CA LYS A 114 17.54 7.76 0.06
C LYS A 114 17.11 7.71 1.53
N ASN A 115 16.21 6.79 1.88
CA ASN A 115 15.62 6.67 3.21
C ASN A 115 15.76 5.22 3.71
N PRO A 116 16.99 4.77 4.04
CA PRO A 116 17.23 3.38 4.43
C PRO A 116 16.43 2.97 5.68
N ASP A 117 16.21 3.92 6.59
CA ASP A 117 15.48 3.71 7.85
C ASP A 117 13.96 3.87 7.70
N THR A 118 13.42 3.80 6.48
CA THR A 118 11.96 3.87 6.26
C THR A 118 11.28 2.77 7.05
N GLU A 119 10.31 3.14 7.88
CA GLU A 119 9.46 2.19 8.60
C GLU A 119 8.09 2.06 7.94
N ILE A 120 7.42 0.94 8.20
CA ILE A 120 6.05 0.67 7.75
C ILE A 120 5.20 0.39 8.98
N VAL A 121 4.12 1.15 9.13
CA VAL A 121 3.06 0.86 10.11
C VAL A 121 2.14 -0.23 9.56
N LEU A 122 1.71 -1.13 10.43
CA LEU A 122 0.75 -2.20 10.14
C LEU A 122 -0.32 -2.18 11.21
N VAL A 123 -1.59 -2.18 10.80
CA VAL A 123 -2.74 -2.16 11.73
C VAL A 123 -3.78 -3.19 11.31
N THR A 124 -4.29 -3.94 12.29
CA THR A 124 -5.33 -4.96 12.11
C THR A 124 -6.70 -4.46 12.54
N ALA A 125 -7.75 -5.14 12.09
CA ALA A 125 -9.13 -4.82 12.43
C ALA A 125 -9.40 -4.92 13.95
N GLN A 126 -8.74 -5.85 14.65
CA GLN A 126 -8.93 -6.08 16.08
C GLN A 126 -8.03 -5.23 16.98
N GLY A 127 -7.46 -4.12 16.48
CA GLY A 127 -6.76 -3.15 17.35
C GLY A 127 -5.27 -3.45 17.56
N MET A 128 -4.71 -4.43 16.87
CA MET A 128 -3.29 -4.74 16.94
C MET A 128 -2.52 -3.87 15.94
N ALA A 129 -1.37 -3.35 16.36
CA ALA A 129 -0.48 -2.61 15.48
C ALA A 129 0.99 -2.83 15.80
N LYS A 130 1.84 -2.53 14.80
CA LYS A 130 3.29 -2.42 14.96
C LYS A 130 3.91 -1.60 13.85
N ARG A 131 5.17 -1.22 14.05
CA ARG A 131 6.08 -0.76 13.01
C ARG A 131 7.06 -1.86 12.67
N ILE A 132 7.52 -1.87 11.43
CA ILE A 132 8.65 -2.68 10.95
C ILE A 132 9.60 -1.78 10.15
N GLY A 133 10.89 -2.12 10.09
CA GLY A 133 11.77 -1.55 9.07
C GLY A 133 11.36 -2.07 7.69
N ALA A 134 11.29 -1.19 6.68
CA ALA A 134 10.97 -1.59 5.30
C ALA A 134 12.07 -2.48 4.71
N ASP A 135 13.31 -2.30 5.15
CA ASP A 135 14.47 -3.12 4.83
C ASP A 135 14.34 -4.58 5.30
N SER A 136 13.59 -4.82 6.38
CA SER A 136 13.31 -6.15 6.93
C SER A 136 12.43 -7.03 6.04
N LEU A 137 11.71 -6.43 5.09
CA LEU A 137 10.94 -7.15 4.08
C LEU A 137 11.88 -7.78 3.05
N ARG A 138 11.77 -9.09 2.86
CA ARG A 138 12.55 -9.80 1.82
C ARG A 138 12.11 -9.36 0.42
N LEU A 139 13.09 -9.10 -0.44
CA LEU A 139 12.83 -8.96 -1.88
C LEU A 139 12.32 -10.30 -2.43
N ALA A 140 11.31 -10.23 -3.30
CA ALA A 140 10.79 -11.38 -4.00
C ALA A 140 10.36 -10.97 -5.42
N PRO A 141 10.43 -11.90 -6.40
CA PRO A 141 10.07 -11.57 -7.78
C PRO A 141 8.56 -11.33 -7.92
N ARG A 142 8.15 -10.61 -8.98
CA ARG A 142 6.72 -10.48 -9.34
C ARG A 142 6.07 -11.85 -9.46
N GLY A 143 4.79 -11.93 -9.11
CA GLY A 143 4.00 -13.15 -9.09
C GLY A 143 4.17 -14.02 -7.84
N SER A 144 5.05 -13.62 -6.91
CA SER A 144 5.20 -14.25 -5.58
C SER A 144 3.99 -14.00 -4.68
N ILE A 145 3.88 -14.73 -3.57
CA ILE A 145 2.83 -14.53 -2.54
C ILE A 145 3.23 -13.49 -1.47
N GLY A 146 4.38 -12.83 -1.61
CA GLY A 146 4.97 -11.99 -0.56
C GLY A 146 5.50 -12.81 0.63
N SER A 147 5.98 -12.13 1.67
CA SER A 147 6.43 -12.71 2.95
C SER A 147 5.42 -12.45 4.06
N GLN A 148 5.33 -13.34 5.06
CA GLN A 148 4.48 -13.10 6.23
C GLN A 148 5.07 -11.98 7.08
N THR A 149 4.33 -10.90 7.26
CA THR A 149 4.80 -9.71 7.96
C THR A 149 4.05 -9.49 9.26
N MET A 150 2.72 -9.47 9.22
CA MET A 150 1.83 -9.41 10.38
C MET A 150 1.22 -10.79 10.63
N THR A 151 1.27 -11.31 11.86
CA THR A 151 0.53 -12.53 12.24
C THR A 151 -0.69 -12.18 13.06
N PHE A 152 -1.70 -13.05 13.06
CA PHE A 152 -2.94 -12.78 13.78
C PHE A 152 -3.07 -13.75 14.95
N ARG A 153 -3.51 -13.23 16.10
CA ARG A 153 -3.86 -14.06 17.27
C ARG A 153 -5.21 -14.75 17.08
N ASN A 154 -6.09 -14.12 16.31
CA ASN A 154 -7.43 -14.58 16.01
C ASN A 154 -7.58 -14.83 14.50
N LYS A 155 -8.25 -15.92 14.11
CA LYS A 155 -8.55 -16.26 12.71
C LYS A 155 -9.51 -15.28 12.03
N GLN A 156 -10.31 -14.54 12.81
CA GLN A 156 -11.21 -13.51 12.27
C GLN A 156 -10.54 -12.14 12.10
N ASP A 157 -9.31 -11.96 12.59
CA ASP A 157 -8.57 -10.71 12.41
C ASP A 157 -7.94 -10.65 11.02
N TYR A 158 -7.72 -9.44 10.53
CA TYR A 158 -7.13 -9.19 9.23
C TYR A 158 -6.43 -7.83 9.22
N LEU A 159 -5.45 -7.67 8.33
CA LEU A 159 -4.76 -6.41 8.14
C LEU A 159 -5.73 -5.42 7.47
N VAL A 160 -5.90 -4.25 8.09
CA VAL A 160 -6.77 -3.17 7.59
C VAL A 160 -5.96 -2.09 6.89
N ALA A 161 -4.73 -1.85 7.35
CA ALA A 161 -3.87 -0.85 6.75
C ALA A 161 -2.39 -1.23 6.86
N ALA A 162 -1.63 -0.78 5.87
CA ALA A 162 -0.19 -0.67 5.94
C ALA A 162 0.25 0.62 5.25
N ALA A 163 1.20 1.34 5.82
CA ALA A 163 1.69 2.58 5.21
C ALA A 163 3.16 2.84 5.55
N ALA A 164 3.93 3.35 4.59
CA ALA A 164 5.30 3.79 4.83
C ALA A 164 5.27 5.13 5.59
N ILE A 165 6.03 5.22 6.67
CA ILE A 165 6.11 6.39 7.53
C ILE A 165 7.19 7.32 6.98
N ALA A 166 6.76 8.41 6.32
CA ALA A 166 7.66 9.51 5.97
C ALA A 166 8.11 10.31 7.21
N PRO A 167 9.25 11.01 7.17
CA PRO A 167 9.80 11.73 8.33
C PRO A 167 8.89 12.80 8.94
N HIS A 168 7.93 13.33 8.19
CA HIS A 168 6.99 14.34 8.68
C HIS A 168 5.78 13.74 9.40
N HIS A 169 5.51 12.43 9.23
CA HIS A 169 4.41 11.80 9.92
C HIS A 169 4.77 11.58 11.39
N THR A 170 3.98 12.17 12.28
CA THR A 170 4.20 12.08 13.73
C THR A 170 3.10 11.28 14.41
N GLN A 171 1.93 11.16 13.76
CA GLN A 171 0.78 10.45 14.30
C GLN A 171 0.13 9.55 13.25
N ILE A 172 -0.67 8.61 13.74
CA ILE A 172 -1.68 7.91 12.96
C ILE A 172 -3.06 8.35 13.44
N ALA A 173 -3.99 8.52 12.52
CA ALA A 173 -5.43 8.58 12.81
C ALA A 173 -6.08 7.25 12.45
N LEU A 174 -6.82 6.68 13.39
CA LEU A 174 -7.56 5.44 13.22
C LEU A 174 -9.05 5.73 13.22
N LEU A 175 -9.74 5.31 12.16
CA LEU A 175 -11.19 5.30 12.13
C LEU A 175 -11.70 4.01 12.76
N VAL A 176 -12.41 4.12 13.87
CA VAL A 176 -13.00 3.00 14.61
C VAL A 176 -14.52 3.04 14.48
N GLY A 177 -15.12 1.88 14.23
CA GLY A 177 -16.57 1.73 14.13
C GLY A 177 -16.98 0.26 14.08
N ARG A 178 -18.22 -0.03 13.74
CA ARG A 178 -18.80 -1.38 13.72
C ARG A 178 -18.99 -1.85 12.28
N SER A 179 -18.72 -3.14 12.06
CA SER A 179 -18.84 -3.76 10.73
C SER A 179 -20.27 -3.73 10.15
N SER A 180 -21.30 -3.72 11.00
CA SER A 180 -22.71 -3.61 10.59
C SER A 180 -23.17 -2.19 10.25
N GLY A 181 -22.26 -1.21 10.25
CA GLY A 181 -22.57 0.21 10.23
C GLY A 181 -22.64 0.76 11.65
N ASP A 182 -21.85 1.79 11.90
CA ASP A 182 -21.89 2.57 13.13
C ASP A 182 -22.50 3.94 12.84
N PRO A 183 -23.58 4.35 13.52
CA PRO A 183 -24.11 5.70 13.37
C PRO A 183 -23.14 6.78 13.88
N GLN A 184 -22.13 6.45 14.70
CA GLN A 184 -21.14 7.39 15.21
C GLN A 184 -19.73 6.76 15.26
N PRO A 185 -19.03 6.62 14.12
CA PRO A 185 -17.64 6.20 14.14
C PRO A 185 -16.79 7.25 14.87
N ARG A 186 -15.74 6.80 15.56
CA ARG A 186 -14.80 7.67 16.27
C ARG A 186 -13.42 7.62 15.66
N ILE A 187 -12.71 8.74 15.72
CA ILE A 187 -11.32 8.86 15.28
C ILE A 187 -10.43 8.86 16.52
N LEU A 188 -9.39 8.02 16.50
CA LEU A 188 -8.35 8.00 17.52
C LEU A 188 -7.03 8.43 16.90
N GLN A 189 -6.35 9.39 17.52
CA GLN A 189 -5.00 9.80 17.11
C GLN A 189 -3.98 9.19 18.07
N ILE A 190 -2.97 8.53 17.52
CA ILE A 190 -1.93 7.85 18.29
C ILE A 190 -0.57 8.28 17.73
N PRO A 191 0.38 8.74 18.56
CA PRO A 191 1.73 9.01 18.13
C PRO A 191 2.38 7.77 17.51
N VAL A 192 3.09 7.96 16.39
CA VAL A 192 3.83 6.88 15.72
C VAL A 192 4.82 6.21 16.69
N THR A 193 5.37 6.98 17.63
CA THR A 193 6.31 6.50 18.66
C THR A 193 5.72 5.51 19.65
N GLU A 194 4.40 5.50 19.85
CA GLU A 194 3.71 4.52 20.72
C GLU A 194 3.55 3.16 20.03
N LEU A 195 3.70 3.11 18.71
CA LEU A 195 3.63 1.86 17.95
C LEU A 195 4.94 1.08 18.11
N PRO A 196 4.89 -0.19 18.55
CA PRO A 196 6.10 -0.95 18.83
C PRO A 196 6.81 -1.30 17.52
N LEU A 197 8.12 -1.04 17.46
CA LEU A 197 8.97 -1.58 16.39
C LEU A 197 9.24 -3.06 16.67
N GLN A 198 8.82 -3.94 15.76
CA GLN A 198 8.93 -5.38 15.95
C GLN A 198 9.37 -6.09 14.65
N PRO A 199 9.89 -7.33 14.74
CA PRO A 199 10.24 -8.10 13.55
C PRO A 199 9.05 -8.41 12.64
N CYS A 200 9.33 -8.78 11.40
CA CYS A 200 8.38 -9.50 10.55
C CYS A 200 7.93 -10.81 11.23
N ASN A 201 6.79 -11.35 10.81
CA ASN A 201 6.19 -12.59 11.34
C ASN A 201 5.86 -12.52 12.85
N SER A 202 5.36 -11.37 13.30
CA SER A 202 4.89 -11.14 14.68
C SER A 202 3.55 -10.39 14.67
N PRO A 203 2.76 -10.46 15.77
CA PRO A 203 1.39 -9.95 15.76
C PRO A 203 1.23 -8.47 16.13
N GLY A 204 2.29 -7.79 16.58
CA GLY A 204 2.16 -6.43 17.15
C GLY A 204 1.68 -6.42 18.60
N GLN A 205 1.15 -5.27 19.03
CA GLN A 205 0.52 -5.06 20.33
C GLN A 205 -0.81 -4.34 20.16
N PHE A 206 -1.70 -4.48 21.16
CA PHE A 206 -2.92 -3.68 21.21
C PHE A 206 -2.56 -2.22 21.43
N ILE A 207 -3.12 -1.36 20.59
CA ILE A 207 -2.94 0.11 20.67
C ILE A 207 -4.27 0.84 20.90
N VAL A 208 -5.39 0.12 20.79
CA VAL A 208 -6.74 0.65 20.96
C VAL A 208 -7.57 -0.34 21.76
N GLU A 209 -8.32 0.16 22.73
CA GLU A 209 -9.41 -0.59 23.36
C GLU A 209 -10.67 -0.51 22.49
N LEU A 210 -11.03 -1.66 21.91
CA LEU A 210 -12.24 -1.83 21.12
C LEU A 210 -13.36 -2.40 22.02
N SER A 211 -14.54 -1.82 21.93
CA SER A 211 -15.71 -2.22 22.71
C SER A 211 -16.71 -3.02 21.87
N GLY A 212 -17.20 -4.13 22.42
CA GLY A 212 -18.22 -4.96 21.78
C GLY A 212 -17.80 -5.47 20.39
N ALA A 213 -18.43 -4.94 19.34
CA ALA A 213 -18.19 -5.30 17.94
C ALA A 213 -17.44 -4.19 17.16
N GLU A 214 -16.77 -3.26 17.85
CA GLU A 214 -15.90 -2.27 17.21
C GLU A 214 -14.71 -2.95 16.52
N ILE A 215 -14.33 -2.39 15.38
CA ILE A 215 -13.15 -2.72 14.59
C ILE A 215 -12.48 -1.43 14.11
N ILE A 216 -11.18 -1.50 13.84
CA ILE A 216 -10.50 -0.48 13.05
C ILE A 216 -10.91 -0.66 11.59
N MET A 217 -11.35 0.43 10.97
CA MET A 217 -11.84 0.44 9.59
C MET A 217 -10.84 1.10 8.63
N HIS A 218 -10.04 2.05 9.12
CA HIS A 218 -9.08 2.78 8.29
C HIS A 218 -7.94 3.37 9.13
N LEU A 219 -6.81 3.64 8.48
CA LEU A 219 -5.68 4.39 9.03
C LEU A 219 -5.29 5.50 8.06
N GLU A 220 -5.02 6.67 8.60
CA GLU A 220 -4.37 7.80 7.93
C GLU A 220 -3.10 8.18 8.70
N LEU A 221 -2.03 8.56 7.99
CA LEU A 221 -0.83 9.13 8.59
C LEU A 221 -0.96 10.66 8.63
N LEU A 222 -0.60 11.27 9.76
CA LEU A 222 -0.69 12.72 9.99
C LEU A 222 0.70 13.34 10.23
#